data_AF-A0A7W0SSF3-F1
#
_entry.id   AF-A0A7W0SSF3-F1
#
_cell.length_a   1.000
_cell.length_b   1.000
_cell.length_c   1.000
_cell.angle_alpha   90.00
_cell.angle_beta   90.00
_cell.angle_gamma   90.00
#
_symmetry.space_group_name_H-M   'P 1'
#
loop_
_entity.id
_entity.type
_entity.pdbx_description
1 polymer ?
#
loop_
_entity_poly.entity_id
_entity_poly.type
_entity_poly.pdbx_seq_one_letter_code
_entity_poly.pdbx_strand_id
1 'polypeptide(L)'
;MSSAAPSPPRARIPRFRSPRTFRRWSTASNRLGRGKVVGESHDTPLILVINGPNLNMLGTREPALYGSTTLRSITDDLHLRASAGSPALAVNAFQSNHEGDLIDFLQVEGAGAAGVIINAGAFTHYS
;
A
#
# COMPACT_ATOMS: atom_id res chain seq x y z
N MET A 1 -24.16 34.34 -31.05
CA MET A 1 -23.67 34.73 -29.70
C MET A 1 -23.25 33.46 -28.99
N SER A 2 -21.97 33.08 -29.07
CA SER A 2 -21.43 31.87 -28.45
C SER A 2 -20.71 32.27 -27.17
N SER A 3 -21.23 31.85 -26.02
CA SER A 3 -20.65 32.13 -24.70
C SER A 3 -20.06 30.83 -24.15
N ALA A 4 -18.76 30.64 -24.37
CA ALA A 4 -18.00 29.56 -23.72
C ALA A 4 -17.72 29.94 -22.25
N ALA A 5 -18.13 29.09 -21.31
CA ALA A 5 -17.84 29.25 -19.90
C ALA A 5 -16.33 29.03 -19.62
N PRO A 6 -15.71 29.78 -18.69
CA PRO A 6 -14.29 29.64 -18.37
C PRO A 6 -14.00 28.32 -17.63
N SER A 7 -12.90 27.67 -18.00
CA SER A 7 -12.42 26.44 -17.38
C SER A 7 -11.96 26.66 -15.93
N PRO A 8 -12.23 25.73 -15.00
CA PRO A 8 -11.80 25.86 -13.61
C PRO A 8 -10.27 25.75 -13.47
N PRO A 9 -9.65 26.41 -12.47
CA PRO A 9 -8.21 26.35 -12.25
C PRO A 9 -7.76 24.94 -11.83
N ARG A 10 -6.66 24.46 -12.39
CA ARG A 10 -6.01 23.20 -12.00
C ARG A 10 -5.61 23.27 -10.53
N ALA A 11 -6.21 22.40 -9.70
CA ALA A 11 -5.82 22.22 -8.32
C ALA A 11 -4.34 21.78 -8.25
N ARG A 12 -3.54 22.54 -7.51
CA ARG A 12 -2.14 22.23 -7.24
C ARG A 12 -2.10 21.07 -6.24
N ILE A 13 -1.86 19.86 -6.72
CA ILE A 13 -1.71 18.67 -5.87
C ILE A 13 -0.51 18.91 -4.94
N PRO A 14 -0.67 18.82 -3.60
CA PRO A 14 0.46 18.91 -2.69
C PRO A 14 1.40 17.74 -2.96
N ARG A 15 2.70 18.03 -3.18
CA ARG A 15 3.74 17.00 -3.22
C ARG A 15 3.75 16.31 -1.86
N PHE A 16 3.21 15.09 -1.82
CA PHE A 16 3.24 14.26 -0.63
C PHE A 16 4.71 13.91 -0.35
N ARG A 17 5.31 14.60 0.63
CA ARG A 17 6.56 14.14 1.23
C ARG A 17 6.21 12.85 1.94
N SER A 18 6.71 11.73 1.43
CA SER A 18 6.66 10.47 2.15
C SER A 18 7.12 10.70 3.59
N PRO A 19 6.41 10.15 4.60
CA PRO A 19 6.96 10.06 5.93
C PRO A 19 8.27 9.27 5.81
N ARG A 20 9.41 9.97 5.90
CA ARG A 20 10.76 9.39 6.00
C ARG A 20 10.95 8.71 7.36
N THR A 21 10.05 7.80 7.70
CA THR A 21 10.03 7.11 8.98
C THR A 21 9.51 5.69 8.80
N PHE A 22 10.18 4.92 7.95
CA PHE A 22 10.45 3.54 8.36
C PHE A 22 11.86 3.49 8.92
N ARG A 23 11.93 3.76 10.22
CA ARG A 23 13.14 3.65 11.01
C ARG A 23 13.55 2.18 10.90
N ARG A 24 14.62 1.91 10.14
CA ARG A 24 15.32 0.62 10.13
C ARG A 24 15.36 0.12 11.57
N TRP A 25 14.61 -0.93 11.88
CA TRP A 25 14.70 -1.62 13.16
C TRP A 25 16.07 -2.27 13.20
N SER A 26 17.05 -1.48 13.62
CA SER A 26 18.34 -1.95 14.07
C SER A 26 18.07 -2.66 15.39
N THR A 27 18.18 -3.99 15.38
CA THR A 27 18.33 -4.83 16.57
C THR A 27 19.54 -4.34 17.39
N ALA A 28 19.30 -3.32 18.21
CA ALA A 28 20.23 -2.87 19.22
C ALA A 28 20.01 -3.72 20.48
N SER A 29 20.54 -4.93 20.48
CA SER A 29 21.00 -5.60 21.69
C SER A 29 21.79 -6.83 21.29
N ASN A 30 23.10 -6.70 21.19
CA ASN A 30 24.01 -7.40 22.10
C ASN A 30 25.46 -7.08 21.69
N ARG A 31 26.09 -6.13 22.38
CA ARG A 31 27.55 -5.98 22.32
C ARG A 31 28.03 -5.93 23.76
N LEU A 32 28.20 -7.11 24.35
CA LEU A 32 29.16 -7.46 25.41
C LEU A 32 28.94 -8.94 25.80
N GLY A 33 29.81 -9.83 25.36
CA GLY A 33 29.84 -11.23 25.84
C GLY A 33 30.14 -12.24 24.74
N ARG A 34 31.28 -12.93 24.88
CA ARG A 34 31.75 -14.01 24.02
C ARG A 34 30.71 -15.15 23.99
N GLY A 35 30.30 -15.60 22.80
CA GLY A 35 29.43 -16.77 22.66
C GLY A 35 28.77 -16.85 21.28
N LYS A 36 28.92 -17.99 20.61
CA LYS A 36 28.46 -18.31 19.26
C LYS A 36 26.92 -18.37 19.22
N VAL A 37 26.26 -17.49 18.45
CA VAL A 37 24.91 -17.74 17.90
C VAL A 37 24.88 -17.13 16.50
N VAL A 38 24.98 -17.97 15.47
CA VAL A 38 24.59 -17.58 14.11
C VAL A 38 23.06 -17.63 14.11
N GLY A 39 22.43 -16.55 14.56
CA GLY A 39 20.98 -16.40 14.46
C GLY A 39 20.67 -15.88 13.07
N GLU A 40 19.96 -16.66 12.25
CA GLU A 40 19.36 -16.17 11.02
C GLU A 40 18.44 -15.00 11.37
N SER A 41 18.83 -13.78 10.97
CA SER A 41 17.91 -12.66 10.93
C SER A 41 16.95 -12.92 9.78
N HIS A 42 15.86 -13.64 10.03
CA HIS A 42 14.78 -13.71 9.04
C HIS A 42 14.19 -12.32 8.92
N ASP A 43 14.60 -11.59 7.88
CA ASP A 43 13.92 -10.38 7.45
C ASP A 43 12.48 -10.79 7.14
N THR A 44 11.51 -10.16 7.80
CA THR A 44 10.10 -10.51 7.62
C THR A 44 9.72 -10.18 6.18
N PRO A 45 9.36 -11.17 5.33
CA PRO A 45 9.16 -10.90 3.91
C PRO A 45 8.04 -9.88 3.71
N LEU A 46 8.31 -8.85 2.91
CA LEU A 46 7.36 -7.78 2.61
C LEU A 46 6.52 -8.11 1.38
N ILE A 47 5.20 -7.98 1.51
CA ILE A 47 4.25 -8.05 0.40
C ILE A 47 3.66 -6.65 0.15
N LEU A 48 3.73 -6.17 -1.10
CA LEU A 48 3.03 -4.96 -1.50
C LEU A 48 1.61 -5.30 -1.94
N VAL A 49 0.64 -4.49 -1.54
CA VAL A 49 -0.75 -4.63 -1.98
C VAL A 49 -1.19 -3.33 -2.65
N ILE A 50 -1.34 -3.35 -3.98
CA ILE A 50 -1.65 -2.16 -4.77
C ILE A 50 -3.10 -2.23 -5.23
N ASN A 51 -3.88 -1.21 -4.90
CA ASN A 51 -5.28 -1.06 -5.26
C ASN A 51 -5.44 0.11 -6.24
N GLY A 52 -6.03 -0.18 -7.40
CA GLY A 52 -6.26 0.78 -8.46
C GLY A 52 -7.50 1.66 -8.24
N PRO A 53 -7.99 2.28 -9.32
CA PRO A 53 -9.02 3.30 -9.22
C PRO A 53 -10.36 2.79 -8.70
N ASN A 54 -11.07 3.71 -8.03
CA ASN A 54 -12.42 3.57 -7.47
C ASN A 54 -12.54 2.57 -6.30
N LEU A 55 -11.49 1.83 -5.94
CA LEU A 55 -11.53 0.91 -4.79
C LEU A 55 -11.61 1.64 -3.45
N ASN A 56 -11.25 2.92 -3.41
CA ASN A 56 -11.51 3.79 -2.26
C ASN A 56 -13.01 3.99 -1.97
N MET A 57 -13.90 3.68 -2.92
CA MET A 57 -15.35 3.82 -2.78
C MET A 57 -16.03 2.58 -2.19
N LEU A 58 -15.29 1.49 -1.90
CA LEU A 58 -15.86 0.29 -1.27
C LEU A 58 -16.56 0.63 0.05
N GLY A 59 -17.75 0.06 0.24
CA GLY A 59 -18.60 0.26 1.42
C GLY A 59 -19.38 1.57 1.45
N THR A 60 -19.25 2.45 0.44
CA THR A 60 -19.95 3.76 0.41
C THR A 60 -21.23 3.78 -0.41
N ARG A 61 -21.36 2.87 -1.40
CA ARG A 61 -22.48 2.87 -2.34
C ARG A 61 -23.53 1.86 -1.90
N GLU A 62 -24.73 2.34 -1.58
CA GLU A 62 -25.92 1.56 -1.18
C GLU A 62 -25.56 0.31 -0.36
N PRO A 63 -25.05 0.46 0.88
CA PRO A 63 -24.45 -0.64 1.65
C PRO A 63 -25.39 -1.83 1.89
N ALA A 64 -26.70 -1.58 1.88
CA ALA A 64 -27.73 -2.63 1.99
C ALA A 64 -27.73 -3.60 0.79
N LEU A 65 -27.24 -3.18 -0.37
CA LEU A 65 -27.18 -3.98 -1.59
C LEU A 65 -25.77 -4.47 -1.91
N TYR A 66 -24.74 -3.65 -1.67
CA TYR A 66 -23.36 -3.93 -2.10
C TYR A 66 -22.42 -4.33 -0.96
N GLY A 67 -22.94 -4.38 0.28
CA GLY A 67 -22.13 -4.62 1.47
C GLY A 67 -21.45 -3.36 1.99
N SER A 68 -21.10 -3.38 3.27
CA SER A 68 -20.47 -2.27 4.00
C SER A 68 -18.96 -2.40 4.12
N THR A 69 -18.36 -3.45 3.56
CA THR A 69 -16.92 -3.69 3.65
C THR A 69 -16.15 -2.58 2.93
N THR A 70 -15.31 -1.89 3.68
CA THR A 70 -14.46 -0.80 3.17
C THR A 70 -13.09 -1.34 2.76
N LEU A 71 -12.40 -0.61 1.89
CA LEU A 71 -11.01 -0.95 1.56
C LEU A 71 -10.13 -0.96 2.82
N ARG A 72 -10.35 -0.02 3.75
CA ARG A 72 -9.65 0.03 5.03
C ARG A 72 -9.85 -1.25 5.84
N SER A 73 -11.07 -1.73 5.98
CA SER A 73 -11.33 -2.99 6.71
C SER A 73 -10.64 -4.20 6.07
N ILE A 74 -10.55 -4.22 4.73
CA ILE A 74 -9.83 -5.28 4.01
C ILE A 74 -8.33 -5.18 4.29
N THR A 75 -7.74 -3.97 4.25
CA THR A 75 -6.32 -3.76 4.56
C THR A 75 -5.98 -4.12 6.01
N ASP A 76 -6.85 -3.78 6.97
CA ASP A 76 -6.67 -4.12 8.38
C ASP A 76 -6.71 -5.65 8.60
N ASP A 77 -7.64 -6.35 7.94
CA ASP A 77 -7.71 -7.83 7.97
C ASP A 77 -6.48 -8.48 7.30
N LEU A 78 -6.00 -7.91 6.19
CA LEU A 78 -4.77 -8.36 5.53
C LEU A 78 -3.55 -8.24 6.45
N HIS A 79 -3.40 -7.12 7.16
CA HIS A 79 -2.31 -6.93 8.12
C HIS A 79 -2.38 -7.95 9.26
N LEU A 80 -3.58 -8.18 9.80
CA LEU A 80 -3.79 -9.14 10.88
C LEU A 80 -3.42 -10.56 10.44
N ARG A 81 -3.93 -11.01 9.28
CA ARG A 81 -3.63 -12.35 8.74
C ARG A 81 -2.15 -12.53 8.39
N ALA A 82 -1.52 -11.52 7.79
CA ALA A 82 -0.11 -11.56 7.43
C ALA A 82 0.78 -11.72 8.67
N SER A 83 0.49 -10.97 9.73
CA SER A 83 1.25 -11.05 10.99
C SER A 83 1.02 -12.36 11.76
N ALA A 84 -0.16 -12.97 11.62
CA ALA A 84 -0.52 -14.23 12.27
C ALA A 84 -0.08 -15.49 11.50
N GLY A 85 0.45 -15.34 10.28
CA GLY A 85 0.94 -16.45 9.45
C GLY A 85 2.22 -17.10 9.99
N SER A 86 2.56 -18.27 9.43
CA SER A 86 3.86 -18.93 9.66
C SER A 86 4.48 -19.33 8.30
N PRO A 87 5.49 -18.60 7.81
CA PRO A 87 6.13 -17.44 8.44
C PRO A 87 5.21 -16.20 8.50
N ALA A 88 5.46 -15.32 9.46
CA ALA A 88 4.81 -14.01 9.50
C ALA A 88 5.30 -13.15 8.32
N LEU A 89 4.42 -12.30 7.80
CA LEU A 89 4.69 -11.42 6.67
C LEU A 89 4.43 -9.95 7.04
N ALA A 90 5.19 -9.05 6.43
CA ALA A 90 4.91 -7.63 6.45
C ALA A 90 4.07 -7.25 5.23
N VAL A 91 3.16 -6.30 5.39
CA VAL A 91 2.31 -5.81 4.28
C VAL A 91 2.42 -4.30 4.19
N ASN A 92 2.60 -3.80 2.98
CA ASN A 92 2.50 -2.37 2.66
C ASN A 92 1.43 -2.18 1.58
N ALA A 93 0.27 -1.65 1.99
CA ALA A 93 -0.87 -1.46 1.11
C ALA A 93 -0.93 -0.01 0.61
N PHE A 94 -1.15 0.15 -0.70
CA PHE A 94 -1.28 1.43 -1.37
C PHE A 94 -2.53 1.45 -2.26
N GLN A 95 -3.19 2.60 -2.35
CA GLN A 95 -4.32 2.81 -3.26
C GLN A 95 -4.17 4.17 -3.95
N SER A 96 -4.41 4.20 -5.27
CA SER A 96 -4.57 5.45 -6.00
C SER A 96 -5.55 5.31 -7.17
N ASN A 97 -6.15 6.44 -7.54
CA ASN A 97 -6.95 6.59 -8.75
C ASN A 97 -6.11 6.99 -9.97
N HIS A 98 -4.81 7.25 -9.78
CA HIS A 98 -3.89 7.67 -10.83
C HIS A 98 -2.87 6.57 -11.12
N GLU A 99 -2.78 6.18 -12.39
CA GLU A 99 -1.83 5.15 -12.84
C GLU A 99 -0.38 5.48 -12.49
N GLY A 100 0.02 6.74 -12.70
CA GLY A 100 1.38 7.22 -12.38
C GLY A 100 1.76 6.98 -10.91
N ASP A 101 0.86 7.23 -9.98
CA ASP A 101 1.13 7.00 -8.55
C ASP A 101 1.37 5.51 -8.24
N LEU A 102 0.61 4.62 -8.89
CA LEU A 102 0.75 3.17 -8.72
C LEU A 102 2.09 2.68 -9.28
N ILE A 103 2.49 3.20 -10.44
CA ILE A 103 3.78 2.91 -11.09
C ILE A 103 4.93 3.43 -10.21
N ASP A 104 4.86 4.68 -9.77
CA ASP A 104 5.89 5.30 -8.94
C ASP A 104 6.06 4.53 -7.62
N PHE A 105 4.94 4.15 -6.98
CA PHE A 105 4.96 3.32 -5.78
C PHE A 105 5.66 1.98 -6.03
N LEU A 106 5.29 1.27 -7.11
CA LEU A 106 5.88 -0.01 -7.46
C LEU A 106 7.37 0.10 -7.80
N GLN A 107 7.79 1.15 -8.51
CA GLN A 107 9.20 1.38 -8.85
C GLN A 107 10.05 1.68 -7.61
N VAL A 108 9.49 2.40 -6.63
CA VAL A 108 10.20 2.76 -5.39
C VAL A 108 10.30 1.56 -4.44
N GLU A 109 9.20 0.84 -4.23
CA GLU A 109 9.10 -0.17 -3.18
C GLU A 109 9.33 -1.60 -3.68
N GLY A 110 9.09 -1.87 -4.97
CA GLY A 110 9.04 -3.21 -5.54
C GLY A 110 10.34 -4.00 -5.43
N ALA A 111 11.50 -3.33 -5.52
CA ALA A 111 12.79 -3.99 -5.41
C ALA A 111 13.07 -4.55 -4.00
N GLY A 112 12.42 -4.01 -2.97
CA GLY A 112 12.55 -4.47 -1.58
C GLY A 112 11.47 -5.46 -1.14
N ALA A 113 10.50 -5.75 -2.00
CA ALA A 113 9.38 -6.63 -1.67
C ALA A 113 9.66 -8.08 -2.10
N ALA A 114 9.19 -9.03 -1.29
CA ALA A 114 9.16 -10.44 -1.63
C ALA A 114 8.05 -10.79 -2.63
N GLY A 115 7.02 -9.95 -2.75
CA GLY A 115 5.92 -10.14 -3.69
C GLY A 115 5.00 -8.94 -3.78
N VAL A 116 4.15 -8.93 -4.82
CA VAL A 116 3.18 -7.88 -5.08
C VAL A 116 1.83 -8.50 -5.42
N ILE A 117 0.77 -8.00 -4.79
CA ILE A 117 -0.63 -8.29 -5.09
C ILE A 117 -1.25 -7.02 -5.67
N ILE A 118 -1.85 -7.10 -6.84
CA ILE A 118 -2.46 -5.93 -7.51
C ILE A 118 -3.93 -6.22 -7.78
N ASN A 119 -4.81 -5.33 -7.30
CA ASN A 119 -6.17 -5.19 -7.79
C ASN A 119 -6.26 -3.91 -8.61
N ALA A 120 -6.19 -4.01 -9.94
CA ALA A 120 -6.12 -2.82 -10.80
C ALA A 120 -7.45 -2.04 -10.90
N GLY A 121 -8.55 -2.50 -10.28
CA GLY A 121 -9.83 -1.80 -10.33
C GLY A 121 -10.32 -1.56 -11.77
N ALA A 122 -10.73 -0.33 -12.07
CA ALA A 122 -11.23 0.04 -13.40
C ALA A 122 -10.17 -0.05 -14.53
N PHE A 123 -8.87 -0.06 -14.19
CA PHE A 123 -7.81 -0.23 -15.19
C PHE A 123 -7.81 -1.62 -15.83
N THR A 124 -8.41 -2.63 -15.21
CA THR A 124 -8.56 -3.96 -15.83
C THR A 124 -9.33 -3.97 -17.17
N HIS A 125 -10.06 -2.90 -17.51
CA HIS A 125 -10.90 -2.84 -18.71
C HIS A 125 -10.37 -1.91 -19.81
N TYR A 126 -9.33 -1.12 -19.55
CA TYR A 126 -8.77 -0.16 -20.51
C TYR A 126 -7.24 -0.07 -20.50
N SER A 127 -6.55 -0.88 -19.69
CA SER A 127 -5.08 -0.96 -19.60
C SER A 127 -4.49 -2.09 -20.42
#